data_AF-A0A7S3P1T2-F1
#
_entry.id   AF-A0A7S3P1T2-F1
#
_cell.length_a   1.000
_cell.length_b   1.000
_cell.length_c   1.000
_cell.angle_alpha   90.00
_cell.angle_beta   90.00
_cell.angle_gamma   90.00
#
_symmetry.space_group_name_H-M   'P 1'
#
loop_
_entity.id
_entity.type
_entity.pdbx_description
1 polymer ?
#
loop_
_entity_poly.entity_id
_entity_poly.type
_entity_poly.pdbx_seq_one_letter_code
_entity_poly.pdbx_strand_id
1 'polypeptide(L)'
;KEETTDYKDEYTRISKSTLVQEARTIFNEAKIKPKKCIEVLNKIIYLLNQGEKFTDNEKTNLFFGVTKLFLHDDSTLRRLIYVFIKELRANEDEVFIATSCLSKDMMGENDMYKANALRVLTKIVDKSSLLSIEKQIKTSMVDRSTHVKSSSLVCSIHLLSKYPEMIKKMV
;
A
#
# COMPACT_ATOMS: atom_id res chain seq x y z
N LYS A 1 -19.04 -39.30 -5.91
CA LYS A 1 -18.92 -38.29 -4.83
C LYS A 1 -18.13 -37.13 -5.42
N GLU A 2 -18.82 -36.23 -6.11
CA GLU A 2 -18.23 -34.99 -6.61
C GLU A 2 -18.53 -33.91 -5.57
N GLU A 3 -17.55 -33.61 -4.73
CA GLU A 3 -17.56 -32.37 -3.94
C GLU A 3 -17.13 -31.24 -4.86
N THR A 4 -18.05 -30.76 -5.69
CA THR A 4 -17.95 -29.41 -6.24
C THR A 4 -18.07 -28.46 -5.06
N THR A 5 -16.93 -28.01 -4.55
CA THR A 5 -16.85 -26.91 -3.60
C THR A 5 -17.54 -25.72 -4.25
N ASP A 6 -18.74 -25.43 -3.78
CA ASP A 6 -19.48 -24.19 -3.97
C ASP A 6 -18.62 -23.08 -3.33
N TYR A 7 -17.53 -22.70 -4.01
CA TYR A 7 -16.86 -21.43 -3.80
C TYR A 7 -17.84 -20.35 -4.25
N LYS A 8 -18.83 -20.12 -3.39
CA LYS A 8 -19.80 -19.05 -3.53
C LYS A 8 -19.01 -17.78 -3.73
N ASP A 9 -19.21 -17.26 -4.91
CA ASP A 9 -18.59 -16.09 -5.44
C ASP A 9 -19.12 -14.86 -4.70
N GLU A 10 -18.68 -14.68 -3.44
CA GLU A 10 -18.99 -13.51 -2.60
C GLU A 10 -18.51 -12.21 -3.25
N TYR A 11 -17.65 -12.31 -4.27
CA TYR A 11 -17.09 -11.20 -5.00
C TYR A 11 -17.84 -10.83 -6.29
N THR A 12 -18.64 -11.71 -6.91
CA THR A 12 -19.43 -11.36 -8.12
C THR A 12 -20.67 -10.51 -7.88
N ARG A 13 -21.13 -10.36 -6.63
CA ARG A 13 -22.30 -9.52 -6.29
C ARG A 13 -21.95 -8.28 -5.47
N ILE A 14 -20.72 -7.78 -5.57
CA ILE A 14 -20.33 -6.57 -4.83
C ILE A 14 -20.88 -5.34 -5.55
N SER A 15 -21.83 -4.66 -4.89
CA SER A 15 -22.25 -3.31 -5.29
C SER A 15 -21.19 -2.29 -4.88
N LYS A 16 -20.52 -1.66 -5.86
CA LYS A 16 -19.49 -0.63 -5.63
C LYS A 16 -19.99 0.48 -4.70
N SER A 17 -21.19 1.01 -4.93
CA SER A 17 -21.75 2.12 -4.15
C SER A 17 -21.95 1.74 -2.68
N THR A 18 -22.46 0.54 -2.44
CA THR A 18 -22.65 -0.02 -1.09
C THR A 18 -21.30 -0.21 -0.40
N LEU A 19 -20.31 -0.74 -1.11
CA LEU A 19 -18.98 -0.99 -0.55
C LEU A 19 -18.27 0.33 -0.17
N VAL A 20 -18.36 1.36 -1.01
CA VAL A 20 -17.75 2.67 -0.70
C VAL A 20 -18.40 3.31 0.52
N GLN A 21 -19.72 3.20 0.66
CA GLN A 21 -20.45 3.69 1.84
C GLN A 21 -20.09 2.90 3.11
N GLU A 22 -20.01 1.58 2.99
CA GLU A 22 -19.59 0.68 4.08
C GLU A 22 -18.17 1.02 4.53
N ALA A 23 -17.24 1.18 3.60
CA ALA A 23 -15.86 1.57 3.85
C ALA A 23 -15.77 2.92 4.58
N ARG A 24 -16.54 3.92 4.12
CA ARG A 24 -16.59 5.23 4.80
C ARG A 24 -17.08 5.12 6.23
N THR A 25 -18.04 4.24 6.49
CA THR A 25 -18.58 4.05 7.84
C THR A 25 -17.53 3.38 8.72
N ILE A 26 -17.01 2.24 8.29
CA ILE A 26 -16.11 1.40 9.07
C ILE A 26 -14.76 2.07 9.33
N PHE A 27 -14.17 2.76 8.35
CA PHE A 27 -12.86 3.41 8.52
C PHE A 27 -12.91 4.67 9.37
N ASN A 28 -14.11 5.23 9.61
CA ASN A 28 -14.30 6.43 10.44
C ASN A 28 -14.94 6.10 11.82
N GLU A 29 -15.18 4.83 12.13
CA GLU A 29 -15.65 4.45 13.46
C GLU A 29 -14.61 4.83 14.54
N ALA A 30 -15.08 5.36 15.68
CA ALA A 30 -14.22 5.72 16.80
C ALA A 30 -13.44 4.53 17.38
N LYS A 31 -13.98 3.30 17.21
CA LYS A 31 -13.33 2.05 17.60
C LYS A 31 -13.19 1.15 16.36
N ILE A 32 -12.03 1.23 15.72
CA ILE A 32 -11.70 0.43 14.54
C ILE A 32 -11.64 -1.05 14.91
N LYS A 33 -12.31 -1.89 14.10
CA LYS A 33 -12.32 -3.36 14.22
C LYS A 33 -11.49 -3.96 13.08
N PRO A 34 -10.25 -4.42 13.32
CA PRO A 34 -9.32 -4.84 12.26
C PRO A 34 -9.91 -5.86 11.29
N LYS A 35 -10.63 -6.88 11.79
CA LYS A 35 -11.25 -7.93 10.95
C LYS A 35 -12.22 -7.36 9.91
N LYS A 36 -13.10 -6.44 10.32
CA LYS A 36 -14.05 -5.79 9.40
C LYS A 36 -13.34 -4.90 8.38
N CYS A 37 -12.31 -4.18 8.82
CA CYS A 37 -11.49 -3.36 7.92
C CYS A 37 -10.78 -4.22 6.86
N ILE A 38 -10.24 -5.38 7.27
CA ILE A 38 -9.60 -6.36 6.38
C ILE A 38 -10.60 -6.86 5.33
N GLU A 39 -11.80 -7.27 5.74
CA GLU A 39 -12.85 -7.76 4.83
C GLU A 39 -13.24 -6.70 3.79
N VAL A 40 -13.50 -5.47 4.22
CA VAL A 40 -13.90 -4.38 3.30
C VAL A 40 -12.75 -3.94 2.41
N LEU A 41 -11.53 -3.85 2.95
CA LEU A 41 -10.35 -3.47 2.16
C LEU A 41 -10.03 -4.51 1.09
N ASN A 42 -10.18 -5.81 1.38
CA ASN A 42 -10.04 -6.88 0.39
C ASN A 42 -11.03 -6.73 -0.75
N LYS A 43 -12.31 -6.46 -0.45
CA LYS A 43 -13.34 -6.23 -1.47
C LYS A 43 -13.02 -5.02 -2.34
N ILE A 44 -12.50 -3.94 -1.76
CA ILE A 44 -12.09 -2.74 -2.51
C ILE A 44 -10.91 -3.06 -3.43
N ILE A 45 -9.87 -3.72 -2.91
CA ILE A 45 -8.70 -4.14 -3.68
C ILE A 45 -9.13 -5.06 -4.83
N TYR A 46 -10.06 -5.98 -4.57
CA TYR A 46 -10.62 -6.85 -5.61
C TYR A 46 -11.25 -6.04 -6.74
N LEU A 47 -12.13 -5.08 -6.44
CA LEU A 47 -12.74 -4.22 -7.47
C LEU A 47 -11.70 -3.38 -8.24
N LEU A 48 -10.70 -2.83 -7.53
CA LEU A 48 -9.60 -2.10 -8.17
C LEU A 48 -8.84 -2.98 -9.17
N ASN A 49 -8.56 -4.24 -8.79
CA ASN A 49 -7.87 -5.20 -9.66
C ASN A 49 -8.71 -5.68 -10.84
N GLN A 50 -10.05 -5.70 -10.72
CA GLN A 50 -10.95 -5.95 -11.86
C GLN A 50 -11.01 -4.78 -12.84
N GLY A 51 -10.37 -3.64 -12.53
CA GLY A 51 -10.38 -2.45 -13.37
C GLY A 51 -11.62 -1.57 -13.18
N GLU A 52 -12.39 -1.79 -12.11
CA GLU A 52 -13.54 -0.95 -11.76
C GLU A 52 -13.10 0.50 -11.58
N LYS A 53 -13.81 1.43 -12.24
CA LYS A 53 -13.44 2.85 -12.22
C LYS A 53 -14.04 3.54 -11.01
N PHE A 54 -13.19 3.87 -10.04
CA PHE A 54 -13.54 4.79 -8.95
C PHE A 54 -13.42 6.23 -9.44
N THR A 55 -14.38 7.08 -9.05
CA THR A 55 -14.28 8.53 -9.24
C THR A 55 -13.18 9.08 -8.33
N ASP A 56 -12.61 10.24 -8.67
CA ASP A 56 -11.51 10.79 -7.88
C ASP A 56 -11.94 11.12 -6.45
N ASN A 57 -13.17 11.61 -6.25
CA ASN A 57 -13.72 11.81 -4.91
C ASN A 57 -13.86 10.49 -4.12
N GLU A 58 -14.27 9.39 -4.76
CA GLU A 58 -14.31 8.08 -4.09
C GLU A 58 -12.90 7.61 -3.69
N LYS A 59 -11.91 7.73 -4.60
CA LYS A 59 -10.52 7.37 -4.34
C LYS A 59 -9.96 8.16 -3.16
N THR A 60 -10.15 9.48 -3.15
CA THR A 60 -9.67 10.36 -2.10
C THR A 60 -10.29 10.02 -0.75
N ASN A 61 -11.61 9.80 -0.70
CA ASN A 61 -12.28 9.38 0.53
C ASN A 61 -11.77 8.01 1.03
N LEU A 62 -11.59 7.04 0.14
CA LEU A 62 -11.03 5.73 0.47
C LEU A 62 -9.60 5.86 0.97
N PHE A 63 -8.76 6.67 0.32
CA PHE A 63 -7.38 6.92 0.70
C PHE A 63 -7.29 7.50 2.12
N PHE A 64 -8.05 8.55 2.41
CA PHE A 64 -8.07 9.15 3.75
C PHE A 64 -8.66 8.21 4.81
N GLY A 65 -9.59 7.34 4.45
CA GLY A 65 -10.08 6.28 5.34
C GLY A 65 -9.00 5.24 5.64
N VAL A 66 -8.34 4.74 4.60
CA VAL A 66 -7.30 3.70 4.71
C VAL A 66 -6.05 4.22 5.42
N THR A 67 -5.66 5.47 5.21
CA THR A 67 -4.49 6.05 5.88
C THR A 67 -4.64 6.14 7.40
N LYS A 68 -5.87 6.31 7.92
CA LYS A 68 -6.14 6.23 9.37
C LYS A 68 -5.86 4.84 9.94
N LEU A 69 -5.98 3.79 9.12
CA LEU A 69 -5.75 2.41 9.55
C LEU A 69 -4.27 2.11 9.83
N PHE A 70 -3.33 2.94 9.37
CA PHE A 70 -1.91 2.81 9.74
C PHE A 70 -1.65 2.94 11.25
N LEU A 71 -2.56 3.57 11.99
CA LEU A 71 -2.43 3.72 13.44
C LEU A 71 -2.58 2.39 14.19
N HIS A 72 -3.11 1.36 13.54
CA HIS A 72 -3.27 0.04 14.13
C HIS A 72 -2.09 -0.87 13.78
N ASP A 73 -1.60 -1.58 14.79
CA ASP A 73 -0.55 -2.59 14.64
C ASP A 73 -1.16 -3.98 14.42
N ASP A 74 -1.86 -4.14 13.30
CA ASP A 74 -2.27 -5.46 12.79
C ASP A 74 -1.50 -5.75 11.50
N SER A 75 -0.70 -6.82 11.52
CA SER A 75 0.20 -7.15 10.41
C SER A 75 -0.53 -7.50 9.12
N THR A 76 -1.73 -8.08 9.20
CA THR A 76 -2.54 -8.44 8.02
C THR A 76 -3.14 -7.20 7.40
N LEU A 77 -3.74 -6.35 8.24
CA LEU A 77 -4.28 -5.06 7.83
C LEU A 77 -3.18 -4.19 7.20
N ARG A 78 -1.98 -4.14 7.81
CA ARG A 78 -0.85 -3.38 7.28
C ARG A 78 -0.43 -3.83 5.88
N ARG A 79 -0.37 -5.15 5.65
CA ARG A 79 -0.08 -5.70 4.30
C ARG A 79 -1.16 -5.31 3.28
N LEU A 80 -2.43 -5.33 3.67
CA LEU A 80 -3.51 -4.91 2.77
C LEU A 80 -3.47 -3.42 2.47
N ILE A 81 -3.13 -2.58 3.44
CA ILE A 81 -2.92 -1.15 3.23
C ILE A 81 -1.81 -0.91 2.18
N TYR A 82 -0.70 -1.63 2.29
CA TYR A 82 0.38 -1.56 1.29
C TYR A 82 -0.08 -1.98 -0.12
N VAL A 83 -0.91 -3.02 -0.22
CA VAL A 83 -1.49 -3.43 -1.51
C VAL A 83 -2.41 -2.35 -2.05
N PHE A 84 -3.34 -1.85 -1.23
CA PHE A 84 -4.26 -0.79 -1.61
C PHE A 84 -3.53 0.45 -2.13
N ILE A 85 -2.47 0.92 -1.47
CA ILE A 85 -1.69 2.09 -1.91
C ILE A 85 -1.02 1.86 -3.27
N LYS A 86 -0.60 0.62 -3.58
CA LYS A 86 0.01 0.31 -4.88
C LYS A 86 -1.02 0.28 -6.01
N GLU A 87 -2.24 -0.17 -5.72
CA GLU A 87 -3.30 -0.30 -6.72
C GLU A 87 -4.11 0.98 -6.90
N LEU A 88 -4.19 1.82 -5.86
CA LEU A 88 -4.85 3.11 -5.94
C LEU A 88 -4.02 4.05 -6.82
N ARG A 89 -4.58 4.46 -7.96
CA ARG A 89 -4.04 5.56 -8.77
C ARG A 89 -4.27 6.88 -8.03
N ALA A 90 -3.38 7.15 -7.09
CA ALA A 90 -3.43 8.27 -6.18
C ALA A 90 -2.96 9.58 -6.85
N ASN A 91 -3.53 10.70 -6.40
CA ASN A 91 -3.11 12.04 -6.82
C ASN A 91 -1.83 12.48 -6.07
N GLU A 92 -1.22 13.60 -6.47
CA GLU A 92 0.05 14.08 -5.89
C GLU A 92 -0.02 14.27 -4.36
N ASP A 93 -1.10 14.87 -3.84
CA ASP A 93 -1.31 15.06 -2.40
C ASP A 93 -1.39 13.74 -1.63
N GLU A 94 -2.05 12.75 -2.21
CA GLU A 94 -2.22 11.42 -1.62
C GLU A 94 -0.89 10.65 -1.65
N VAL A 95 -0.12 10.76 -2.73
CA VAL A 95 1.24 10.21 -2.83
C VAL A 95 2.16 10.81 -1.77
N PHE A 96 2.06 12.12 -1.52
CA PHE A 96 2.84 12.78 -0.47
C PHE A 96 2.52 12.24 0.93
N ILE A 97 1.23 12.10 1.26
CA ILE A 97 0.79 11.52 2.54
C ILE A 97 1.23 10.07 2.67
N ALA A 98 1.04 9.25 1.62
CA ALA A 98 1.46 7.85 1.60
C ALA A 98 2.98 7.73 1.81
N THR A 99 3.76 8.58 1.15
CA THR A 99 5.23 8.63 1.31
C THR A 99 5.63 8.88 2.76
N SER A 100 4.94 9.78 3.45
CA SER A 100 5.18 10.08 4.86
C SER A 100 4.84 8.90 5.77
N CYS A 101 3.71 8.21 5.54
CA CYS A 101 3.33 7.00 6.27
C CYS A 101 4.33 5.86 6.07
N LEU A 102 4.72 5.60 4.82
CA LEU A 102 5.66 4.54 4.46
C LEU A 102 7.07 4.83 5.00
N SER A 103 7.50 6.09 4.98
CA SER A 103 8.79 6.50 5.55
C SER A 103 8.87 6.22 7.05
N LYS A 104 7.77 6.40 7.80
CA LYS A 104 7.70 6.02 9.21
C LYS A 104 7.86 4.51 9.41
N ASP A 105 7.20 3.70 8.59
CA ASP A 105 7.31 2.24 8.65
C ASP A 105 8.73 1.74 8.30
N MET A 106 9.43 2.43 7.40
CA MET A 106 10.84 2.15 7.08
C MET A 106 11.82 2.46 8.20
N MET A 107 11.49 3.41 9.08
CA MET A 107 12.30 3.77 10.25
C MET A 107 11.91 2.98 11.51
N GLY A 108 10.78 2.28 11.48
CA GLY A 108 10.32 1.46 12.61
C GLY A 108 11.21 0.25 12.88
N GLU A 109 10.90 -0.53 13.91
CA GLU A 109 11.72 -1.71 14.28
C GLU A 109 11.33 -2.99 13.53
N ASN A 110 10.09 -3.04 13.00
CA ASN A 110 9.58 -4.24 12.33
C ASN A 110 10.15 -4.38 10.91
N ASP A 111 11.09 -5.28 10.74
CA ASP A 111 11.76 -5.55 9.46
C ASP A 111 10.81 -5.88 8.30
N MET A 112 9.68 -6.54 8.57
CA MET A 112 8.69 -6.82 7.52
C MET A 112 7.98 -5.56 7.07
N TYR A 113 7.68 -4.64 7.99
CA TYR A 113 7.08 -3.35 7.63
C TYR A 113 8.08 -2.51 6.85
N LYS A 114 9.34 -2.45 7.28
CA LYS A 114 10.41 -1.75 6.53
C LYS A 114 10.52 -2.26 5.09
N ALA A 115 10.65 -3.57 4.93
CA ALA A 115 10.83 -4.21 3.64
C ALA A 115 9.63 -3.98 2.71
N ASN A 116 8.41 -4.11 3.23
CA ASN A 116 7.19 -3.91 2.44
C ASN A 116 6.96 -2.44 2.10
N ALA A 117 7.15 -1.53 3.06
CA ALA A 117 7.01 -0.09 2.85
C ALA A 117 7.98 0.40 1.77
N LEU A 118 9.22 -0.08 1.77
CA LEU A 118 10.22 0.26 0.76
C LEU A 118 9.79 -0.14 -0.67
N ARG A 119 9.19 -1.32 -0.82
CA ARG A 119 8.66 -1.78 -2.13
C ARG A 119 7.48 -0.94 -2.61
N VAL A 120 6.58 -0.58 -1.70
CA VAL A 120 5.43 0.29 -2.03
C VAL A 120 5.92 1.67 -2.43
N LEU A 121 6.84 2.24 -1.65
CA LEU A 121 7.36 3.58 -1.87
C LEU A 121 8.00 3.71 -3.26
N THR A 122 8.80 2.72 -3.65
CA THR A 122 9.43 2.67 -4.98
C THR A 122 8.42 2.59 -6.13
N LYS A 123 7.20 2.10 -5.88
CA LYS A 123 6.14 2.04 -6.89
C LYS A 123 5.43 3.38 -7.08
N ILE A 124 5.12 4.08 -5.98
CA ILE A 124 4.35 5.33 -5.99
C ILE A 124 5.19 6.58 -6.17
N VAL A 125 6.51 6.47 -6.07
CA VAL A 125 7.46 7.59 -6.17
C VAL A 125 7.35 8.41 -7.45
N ASP A 126 7.36 9.72 -7.24
CA ASP A 126 7.44 10.78 -8.23
C ASP A 126 8.86 11.38 -8.31
N LYS A 127 9.12 12.23 -9.31
CA LYS A 127 10.46 12.79 -9.52
C LYS A 127 10.91 13.71 -8.39
N SER A 128 9.99 14.39 -7.70
CA SER A 128 10.33 15.36 -6.65
C SER A 128 10.94 14.69 -5.41
N SER A 129 10.52 13.46 -5.12
CA SER A 129 10.93 12.73 -3.91
C SER A 129 12.15 11.82 -4.10
N LEU A 130 12.77 11.80 -5.28
CA LEU A 130 13.82 10.83 -5.64
C LEU A 130 15.05 10.88 -4.74
N LEU A 131 15.52 12.07 -4.37
CA LEU A 131 16.70 12.22 -3.52
C LEU A 131 16.47 11.66 -2.11
N SER A 132 15.27 11.86 -1.56
CA SER A 132 14.90 11.34 -0.25
C SER A 132 14.89 9.81 -0.25
N ILE A 133 14.27 9.23 -1.28
CA ILE A 133 14.14 7.78 -1.43
C ILE A 133 15.50 7.12 -1.72
N GLU A 134 16.36 7.77 -2.50
CA GLU A 134 17.74 7.31 -2.72
C GLU A 134 18.48 7.12 -1.39
N LYS A 135 18.40 8.12 -0.50
CA LYS A 135 19.01 8.05 0.83
C LYS A 135 18.42 6.92 1.66
N GLN A 136 17.10 6.76 1.64
CA GLN A 136 16.43 5.69 2.37
C GLN A 136 16.86 4.29 1.89
N ILE A 137 16.93 4.09 0.56
CA ILE A 137 17.39 2.83 -0.04
C ILE A 137 18.83 2.51 0.36
N LYS A 138 19.74 3.50 0.31
CA LYS A 138 21.12 3.33 0.75
C LYS A 138 21.24 2.85 2.19
N THR A 139 20.47 3.45 3.09
CA THR A 139 20.41 3.01 4.49
C THR A 139 19.86 1.58 4.59
N SER A 140 18.84 1.23 3.82
CA SER A 140 18.25 -0.12 3.82
C SER A 140 19.18 -1.20 3.24
N MET A 141 20.12 -0.86 2.35
CA MET A 141 21.10 -1.81 1.79
C MET A 141 22.10 -2.34 2.83
N VAL A 142 22.36 -1.57 3.90
CA VAL A 142 23.25 -1.97 4.99
C VAL A 142 22.50 -2.44 6.24
N ASP A 143 21.17 -2.60 6.16
CA ASP A 143 20.33 -3.05 7.28
C ASP A 143 20.74 -4.45 7.78
N ARG A 144 20.54 -4.74 9.06
CA ARG A 144 20.88 -6.06 9.64
C ARG A 144 20.03 -7.18 9.04
N SER A 145 18.79 -6.86 8.66
CA SER A 145 17.82 -7.82 8.14
C SER A 145 18.05 -8.14 6.66
N THR A 146 18.23 -9.42 6.35
CA THR A 146 18.35 -9.90 4.97
C THR A 146 17.11 -9.58 4.12
N HIS A 147 15.93 -9.50 4.73
CA HIS A 147 14.68 -9.16 4.05
C HIS A 147 14.66 -7.70 3.59
N VAL A 148 15.15 -6.78 4.42
CA VAL A 148 15.24 -5.35 4.08
C VAL A 148 16.29 -5.14 3.01
N LYS A 149 17.47 -5.78 3.15
CA LYS A 149 18.54 -5.75 2.14
C LYS A 149 18.08 -6.23 0.77
N SER A 150 17.48 -7.41 0.69
CA SER A 150 16.99 -7.95 -0.59
C SER A 150 15.92 -7.06 -1.22
N SER A 151 15.01 -6.52 -0.41
CA SER A 151 14.00 -5.56 -0.88
C SER A 151 14.65 -4.29 -1.44
N SER A 152 15.66 -3.75 -0.74
CA SER A 152 16.35 -2.53 -1.17
C SER A 152 17.10 -2.70 -2.48
N LEU A 153 17.71 -3.86 -2.71
CA LEU A 153 18.39 -4.16 -3.97
C LEU A 153 17.40 -4.20 -5.14
N VAL A 154 16.29 -4.93 -4.97
CA VAL A 154 15.22 -5.00 -5.97
C VAL A 154 14.64 -3.61 -6.25
N CYS A 155 14.37 -2.82 -5.20
CA CYS A 155 13.89 -1.45 -5.34
C CYS A 155 14.89 -0.54 -6.06
N SER A 156 16.18 -0.69 -5.78
CA SER A 156 17.25 0.05 -6.48
C SER A 156 17.23 -0.23 -7.98
N ILE A 157 17.10 -1.49 -8.37
CA ILE A 157 17.02 -1.90 -9.78
C ILE A 157 15.76 -1.32 -10.44
N HIS A 158 14.60 -1.36 -9.76
CA HIS A 158 13.37 -0.77 -10.29
C HIS A 158 13.47 0.75 -10.48
N LEU A 159 14.08 1.47 -9.53
CA LEU A 159 14.32 2.91 -9.69
C LEU A 159 15.30 3.19 -10.81
N LEU A 160 16.34 2.37 -10.96
CA LEU A 160 17.32 2.51 -12.03
C LEU A 160 16.67 2.48 -13.41
N SER A 161 15.78 1.50 -13.61
CA SER A 161 15.02 1.36 -14.85
C SER A 161 14.07 2.54 -15.10
N LYS A 162 13.51 3.14 -14.04
CA LYS A 162 12.56 4.27 -14.15
C LYS A 162 13.27 5.62 -14.28
N TYR A 163 14.43 5.78 -13.64
CA TYR A 163 15.21 7.01 -13.55
C TYR A 163 16.72 6.73 -13.70
N PRO A 164 17.21 6.49 -14.93
CA PRO A 164 18.61 6.15 -15.17
C PRO A 164 19.59 7.24 -14.71
N GLU A 165 19.18 8.50 -14.63
CA GLU A 165 20.05 9.59 -14.18
C GLU A 165 20.46 9.46 -12.70
N MET A 166 19.78 8.64 -11.91
CA MET A 166 20.17 8.34 -10.53
C MET A 166 21.46 7.49 -10.44
N ILE A 167 21.92 6.87 -11.54
CA ILE A 167 23.12 6.00 -11.60
C ILE A 167 24.34 6.64 -10.95
N LYS A 168 24.57 7.94 -11.17
CA LYS A 168 25.81 8.61 -10.74
C LYS A 168 25.92 8.85 -9.24
N LYS A 169 24.83 8.72 -8.50
CA LYS A 169 24.82 8.98 -7.05
C LYS A 169 24.76 7.70 -6.22
N MET A 170 24.25 6.59 -6.77
CA MET A 170 24.06 5.34 -6.02
C MET A 170 25.29 4.44 -5.95
N VAL A 171 26.21 4.52 -6.92
CA VAL A 171 27.54 3.89 -6.91
C VAL A 171 28.53 4.78 -6.17
#